data_AF-C0DC53-F1
#
_entry.id   AF-C0DC53-F1
#
_cell.length_a   1.000
_cell.length_b   1.000
_cell.length_c   1.000
_cell.angle_alpha   90.00
_cell.angle_beta   90.00
_cell.angle_gamma   90.00
#
_symmetry.space_group_name_H-M   'P 1'
#
loop_
_entity.id
_entity.type
_entity.pdbx_description
1 polymer ?
#
loop_
_entity_poly.entity_id
_entity_poly.type
_entity_poly.pdbx_seq_one_letter_code
_entity_poly.pdbx_strand_id
1 'polypeptide(L)'
;MGVFFMQIFKEDDIMARPKKRKYPRLPNKFGSIKRLSGNRTNPYGVYPPTTEFDEDGRPKSVPALAYVDDWYYGFSILTAYHAGTYVPGVYPPKPALKLTDIEGLDEVIKNMINDYSKLRSALTGQVERVQGPTFAEVYKRFYNWKYVSSKKMYSESSKSSAKAAFKNCAALHDQIFADLRYSDLQAVID
;
A
#
# COMPACT_ATOMS: atom_id res chain seq x y z
N MET A 1 -35.94 -47.71 35.56
CA MET A 1 -35.34 -46.38 35.75
C MET A 1 -34.17 -46.23 34.78
N GLY A 2 -34.46 -45.91 33.52
CA GLY A 2 -33.45 -45.67 32.49
C GLY A 2 -33.50 -44.21 32.10
N VAL A 3 -32.46 -43.46 32.43
CA VAL A 3 -32.36 -42.02 32.22
C VAL A 3 -32.06 -41.79 30.74
N PHE A 4 -33.02 -41.24 29.99
CA PHE A 4 -32.82 -40.78 28.62
C PHE A 4 -31.88 -39.56 28.66
N PHE A 5 -30.62 -39.76 28.29
CA PHE A 5 -29.66 -38.69 28.10
C PHE A 5 -29.88 -38.10 26.70
N MET A 6 -30.64 -37.00 26.63
CA MET A 6 -30.89 -36.27 25.40
C MET A 6 -29.60 -35.54 25.01
N GLN A 7 -28.89 -36.08 24.03
CA GLN A 7 -27.69 -35.47 23.44
C GLN A 7 -28.10 -34.16 22.74
N ILE A 8 -27.95 -33.04 23.45
CA ILE A 8 -28.06 -31.70 22.88
C ILE A 8 -26.89 -31.53 21.91
N PHE A 9 -27.16 -31.65 20.62
CA PHE A 9 -26.22 -31.21 19.58
C PHE A 9 -26.06 -29.69 19.71
N LYS A 10 -24.84 -29.24 19.99
CA LYS A 10 -24.46 -27.83 19.98
C LYS A 10 -24.67 -27.25 18.57
N GLU A 11 -25.66 -26.39 18.43
CA GLU A 11 -25.89 -25.53 17.27
C GLU A 11 -25.01 -24.25 17.33
N ASP A 12 -23.72 -24.39 17.65
CA ASP A 12 -22.81 -23.24 17.79
C ASP A 12 -21.90 -23.00 16.57
N ASP A 13 -21.97 -23.84 15.53
CA ASP A 13 -21.03 -23.81 14.38
C ASP A 13 -21.59 -23.23 13.06
N ILE A 14 -22.73 -22.52 13.07
CA ILE A 14 -23.36 -22.03 11.81
C ILE A 14 -23.11 -20.53 11.52
N MET A 15 -22.63 -19.72 12.45
CA MET A 15 -22.46 -18.27 12.21
C MET A 15 -21.02 -17.87 11.85
N ALA A 16 -20.38 -18.62 10.94
CA ALA A 16 -19.16 -18.17 10.30
C ALA A 16 -19.47 -16.92 9.45
N ARG A 17 -19.13 -15.73 9.97
CA ARG A 17 -19.29 -14.46 9.25
C ARG A 17 -18.76 -14.60 7.82
N PRO A 18 -19.55 -14.29 6.78
CA PRO A 18 -19.12 -14.48 5.40
C PRO A 18 -17.77 -13.81 5.17
N LYS A 19 -16.82 -14.60 4.66
CA LYS A 19 -15.44 -14.16 4.45
C LYS A 19 -15.46 -12.96 3.50
N LYS A 20 -14.92 -11.84 3.98
CA LYS A 20 -14.85 -10.60 3.18
C LYS A 20 -14.05 -10.89 1.90
N ARG A 21 -14.62 -10.52 0.75
CA ARG A 21 -13.90 -10.57 -0.54
C ARG A 21 -12.62 -9.73 -0.45
N LYS A 22 -11.55 -10.26 -1.03
CA LYS A 22 -10.25 -9.59 -1.14
C LYS A 22 -10.06 -9.17 -2.59
N TYR A 23 -9.80 -7.89 -2.81
CA TYR A 23 -9.51 -7.34 -4.13
C TYR A 23 -7.99 -7.25 -4.34
N PRO A 24 -7.52 -7.20 -5.60
CA PRO A 24 -6.11 -6.97 -5.88
C PRO A 24 -5.61 -5.67 -5.23
N ARG A 25 -4.34 -5.69 -4.82
CA ARG A 25 -3.68 -4.49 -4.26
C ARG A 25 -3.45 -3.47 -5.38
N LEU A 26 -3.83 -2.23 -5.12
CA LEU A 26 -3.58 -1.12 -6.03
C LEU A 26 -2.09 -0.72 -5.98
N PRO A 27 -1.51 -0.20 -7.07
CA PRO A 27 -0.15 0.32 -7.08
C PRO A 27 0.09 1.43 -6.04
N ASN A 28 1.35 1.58 -5.64
CA ASN A 28 1.75 2.70 -4.78
C ASN A 28 1.45 4.04 -5.47
N LYS A 29 1.03 5.04 -4.70
CA LYS A 29 0.62 6.37 -5.19
C LYS A 29 -0.58 6.36 -6.16
N PHE A 30 -1.32 5.25 -6.28
CA PHE A 30 -2.54 5.21 -7.09
C PHE A 30 -3.75 5.78 -6.33
N GLY A 31 -3.81 5.61 -5.01
CA GLY A 31 -4.94 6.01 -4.17
C GLY A 31 -5.43 4.85 -3.34
N SER A 32 -6.64 4.94 -2.78
CA SER A 32 -7.19 3.84 -2.01
C SER A 32 -8.70 3.70 -2.17
N ILE A 33 -9.17 2.46 -2.24
CA ILE A 33 -10.60 2.12 -2.22
C ILE A 33 -10.85 1.36 -0.93
N LYS A 34 -11.58 1.97 0.00
CA LYS A 34 -11.82 1.40 1.34
C LYS A 34 -13.29 1.08 1.50
N ARG A 35 -13.58 -0.12 2.00
CA ARG A 35 -14.93 -0.48 2.43
C ARG A 35 -15.23 0.19 3.77
N LEU A 36 -16.27 1.00 3.79
CA LEU A 36 -16.83 1.63 4.98
C LEU A 36 -17.51 0.58 5.87
N SER A 37 -17.52 0.84 7.17
CA SER A 37 -18.27 0.03 8.14
C SER A 37 -19.78 0.27 8.03
N GLY A 38 -20.59 -0.60 8.65
CA GLY A 38 -22.05 -0.46 8.70
C GLY A 38 -22.78 -1.00 7.46
N ASN A 39 -24.10 -0.81 7.47
CA ASN A 39 -25.01 -1.21 6.40
C ASN A 39 -25.35 0.02 5.54
N ARG A 40 -24.53 0.28 4.53
CA ARG A 40 -24.65 1.45 3.65
C ARG A 40 -24.97 1.00 2.24
N THR A 41 -25.78 1.79 1.52
CA THR A 41 -26.08 1.58 0.09
C THR A 41 -24.82 1.62 -0.76
N ASN A 42 -23.90 2.54 -0.44
CA ASN A 42 -22.61 2.70 -1.12
C ASN A 42 -21.47 2.39 -0.13
N PRO A 43 -21.12 1.12 0.08
CA PRO A 43 -20.15 0.72 1.09
C PRO A 43 -18.69 1.01 0.72
N TYR A 44 -18.35 1.44 -0.49
CA TYR A 44 -16.95 1.72 -0.87
C TYR A 44 -16.69 3.22 -1.02
N GLY A 45 -15.69 3.74 -0.30
CA GLY A 45 -15.16 5.09 -0.50
C GLY A 45 -13.89 5.07 -1.35
N VAL A 46 -13.86 5.92 -2.39
CA VAL A 46 -12.73 6.10 -3.30
C VAL A 46 -11.95 7.33 -2.89
N TYR A 47 -10.66 7.18 -2.60
CA TYR A 47 -9.80 8.25 -2.11
C TYR A 47 -8.66 8.51 -3.11
N PRO A 48 -8.36 9.78 -3.40
CA PRO A 48 -7.25 10.13 -4.28
C PRO A 48 -5.91 9.77 -3.61
N PRO A 49 -4.80 9.75 -4.38
CA PRO A 49 -3.47 9.60 -3.79
C PRO A 49 -3.17 10.73 -2.79
N THR A 50 -2.63 10.36 -1.64
CA THR A 50 -2.22 11.33 -0.62
C THR A 50 -1.02 12.14 -1.12
N THR A 51 -1.15 13.46 -1.14
CA THR A 51 -0.11 14.42 -1.55
C THR A 51 0.63 15.04 -0.37
N GLU A 52 -0.04 15.23 0.77
CA GLU A 52 0.52 15.87 1.97
C GLU A 52 0.75 14.87 3.11
N PHE A 53 1.93 14.96 3.74
CA PHE A 53 2.28 14.22 4.95
C PHE A 53 2.58 15.23 6.06
N ASP A 54 2.04 15.01 7.26
CA ASP A 54 2.31 15.83 8.43
C ASP A 54 3.77 15.65 8.91
N GLU A 55 4.25 16.55 9.77
CA GLU A 55 5.63 16.53 10.33
C GLU A 55 5.98 15.20 11.04
N ASP A 56 4.98 14.48 11.54
CA ASP A 56 5.11 13.14 12.13
C ASP A 56 5.17 12.00 11.08
N GLY A 57 5.19 12.32 9.78
CA GLY A 57 5.19 11.36 8.68
C GLY A 57 3.86 10.64 8.46
N ARG A 58 2.76 11.14 9.05
CA ARG A 58 1.42 10.57 8.87
C ARG A 58 0.75 11.15 7.62
N PRO A 59 0.07 10.33 6.80
CA PRO A 59 -0.66 10.83 5.63
C PRO A 59 -1.86 11.66 6.07
N LYS A 60 -1.98 12.90 5.56
CA LYS A 60 -3.14 13.75 5.84
C LYS A 60 -4.37 13.18 5.14
N SER A 61 -5.50 13.15 5.84
CA SER A 61 -6.73 12.56 5.32
C SER A 61 -7.34 13.47 4.26
N VAL A 62 -7.45 12.98 3.02
CA VAL A 62 -8.11 13.68 1.90
C VAL A 62 -9.57 13.23 1.80
N PRO A 63 -10.53 14.12 1.47
CA PRO A 63 -11.91 13.73 1.21
C PRO A 63 -12.02 12.66 0.10
N ALA A 64 -13.04 11.82 0.21
CA ALA A 64 -13.34 10.83 -0.81
C ALA A 64 -13.81 11.50 -2.11
N LEU A 65 -13.35 11.00 -3.26
CA LEU A 65 -13.81 11.40 -4.59
C LEU A 65 -15.25 10.97 -4.85
N ALA A 66 -15.60 9.76 -4.39
CA ALA A 66 -16.91 9.16 -4.60
C ALA A 66 -17.20 8.08 -3.56
N TYR A 67 -18.49 7.85 -3.31
CA TYR A 67 -19.00 6.70 -2.59
C TYR A 67 -19.77 5.81 -3.55
N VAL A 68 -19.34 4.55 -3.69
CA VAL A 68 -19.84 3.59 -4.68
C VAL A 68 -20.25 2.27 -4.06
N ASP A 69 -21.12 1.56 -4.78
CA ASP A 69 -21.67 0.26 -4.44
C ASP A 69 -20.69 -0.89 -4.68
N ASP A 70 -19.89 -0.79 -5.74
CA ASP A 70 -18.92 -1.79 -6.17
C ASP A 70 -17.47 -1.31 -6.16
N TRP A 71 -16.55 -2.21 -5.81
CA TRP A 71 -15.12 -1.93 -5.81
C TRP A 71 -14.59 -1.65 -7.23
N TYR A 72 -15.05 -2.40 -8.23
CA TYR A 72 -14.66 -2.22 -9.64
C TYR A 72 -15.10 -0.88 -10.21
N TYR A 73 -16.26 -0.40 -9.78
CA TYR A 73 -16.72 0.93 -10.14
C TYR A 73 -15.86 2.01 -9.48
N GLY A 74 -15.44 1.79 -8.23
CA GLY A 74 -14.45 2.65 -7.58
C GLY A 74 -13.10 2.69 -8.31
N PHE A 75 -12.66 1.56 -8.87
CA PHE A 75 -11.43 1.47 -9.65
C PHE A 75 -11.50 2.27 -10.95
N SER A 76 -12.63 2.25 -11.67
CA SER A 76 -12.79 3.05 -12.90
C SER A 76 -12.78 4.55 -12.61
N ILE A 77 -13.42 4.99 -11.53
CA ILE A 77 -13.38 6.40 -11.07
C ILE A 77 -11.94 6.83 -10.76
N LEU A 78 -11.20 5.99 -10.04
CA LEU A 78 -9.80 6.29 -9.69
C LEU A 78 -8.90 6.31 -10.93
N THR A 79 -9.18 5.45 -11.91
CA THR A 79 -8.47 5.44 -13.19
C THR A 79 -8.75 6.72 -14.00
N ALA A 80 -10.01 7.17 -14.05
CA ALA A 80 -10.37 8.44 -14.65
C ALA A 80 -9.71 9.64 -13.95
N TYR A 81 -9.51 9.56 -12.64
CA TYR A 81 -8.76 10.57 -11.88
C TYR A 81 -7.30 10.65 -12.32
N HIS A 82 -6.62 9.50 -12.45
CA HIS A 82 -5.25 9.46 -12.98
C HIS A 82 -5.15 9.89 -14.45
N ALA A 83 -6.17 9.61 -15.26
CA ALA A 83 -6.24 10.08 -16.64
C ALA A 83 -6.49 11.59 -16.77
N GLY A 84 -6.80 12.29 -15.68
CA GLY A 84 -7.14 13.72 -15.68
C GLY A 84 -8.54 14.03 -16.25
N THR A 85 -9.36 13.01 -16.53
CA THR A 85 -10.71 13.15 -17.10
C THR A 85 -11.80 13.10 -16.02
N TYR A 86 -11.43 13.06 -14.75
CA TYR A 86 -12.37 13.03 -13.63
C TYR A 86 -13.01 14.41 -13.41
N VAL A 87 -14.35 14.43 -13.37
CA VAL A 87 -15.13 15.60 -13.01
C VAL A 87 -15.96 15.26 -11.77
N PRO A 88 -15.84 16.03 -10.66
CA PRO A 88 -16.67 15.80 -9.47
C PRO A 88 -18.16 15.81 -9.81
N GLY A 89 -18.87 14.73 -9.46
CA GLY A 89 -20.31 14.59 -9.73
C GLY A 89 -20.67 13.99 -11.09
N VAL A 90 -19.74 13.91 -12.04
CA VAL A 90 -19.91 13.20 -13.32
C VAL A 90 -19.01 11.98 -13.32
N TYR A 91 -19.57 10.84 -12.93
CA TYR A 91 -18.84 9.58 -12.85
C TYR A 91 -18.96 8.81 -14.16
N PRO A 92 -17.93 8.03 -14.55
CA PRO A 92 -18.03 7.12 -15.68
C PRO A 92 -19.21 6.17 -15.51
N PRO A 93 -19.82 5.66 -16.59
CA PRO A 93 -20.86 4.66 -16.46
C PRO A 93 -20.33 3.44 -15.70
N LYS A 94 -21.19 2.84 -14.87
CA LYS A 94 -20.87 1.62 -14.16
C LYS A 94 -20.41 0.57 -15.18
N PRO A 95 -19.24 -0.08 -14.99
CA PRO A 95 -18.76 -1.06 -15.94
C PRO A 95 -19.81 -2.18 -16.06
N ALA A 96 -20.24 -2.46 -17.29
CA ALA A 96 -21.18 -3.53 -17.57
C ALA A 96 -20.46 -4.87 -17.33
N LEU A 97 -20.61 -5.42 -16.13
CA LEU A 97 -20.09 -6.74 -15.77
C LEU A 97 -20.88 -7.81 -16.54
N LYS A 98 -20.45 -8.13 -17.76
CA LYS A 98 -21.00 -9.22 -18.58
C LYS A 98 -20.12 -10.48 -18.53
N LEU A 99 -19.41 -10.71 -17.43
CA LEU A 99 -18.68 -11.96 -17.21
C LEU A 99 -19.29 -12.66 -16.00
N THR A 100 -19.76 -13.89 -16.21
CA THR A 100 -20.20 -14.81 -15.16
C THR A 100 -19.04 -15.22 -14.23
N ASP A 101 -17.80 -15.04 -14.70
CA ASP A 101 -16.58 -15.52 -14.05
C ASP A 101 -15.82 -14.37 -13.39
N ILE A 102 -16.04 -14.23 -12.08
CA ILE A 102 -15.45 -13.16 -11.24
C ILE A 102 -13.92 -13.24 -11.20
N GLU A 103 -13.35 -14.44 -11.34
CA GLU A 103 -11.89 -14.67 -11.33
C GLU A 103 -11.19 -14.08 -12.56
N GLY A 104 -11.81 -14.19 -13.75
CA GLY A 104 -11.28 -13.60 -14.97
C GLY A 104 -11.23 -12.07 -14.91
N LEU A 105 -12.15 -11.46 -14.16
CA LEU A 105 -12.17 -10.02 -13.97
C LEU A 105 -10.99 -9.53 -13.11
N ASP A 106 -10.65 -10.26 -12.05
CA ASP A 106 -9.47 -9.96 -11.21
C ASP A 106 -8.17 -10.05 -12.02
N GLU A 107 -8.09 -11.01 -12.95
CA GLU A 107 -6.94 -11.17 -13.84
C GLU A 107 -6.84 -10.02 -14.85
N VAL A 108 -7.96 -9.64 -15.48
CA VAL A 108 -8.02 -8.47 -16.37
C VAL A 108 -7.57 -7.20 -15.63
N ILE A 109 -7.99 -7.01 -14.38
CA ILE A 109 -7.60 -5.85 -13.58
C ILE A 109 -6.12 -5.89 -13.21
N LYS A 110 -5.58 -7.05 -12.83
CA LYS A 110 -4.14 -7.21 -12.60
C LYS A 110 -3.34 -6.88 -13.86
N ASN A 111 -3.79 -7.35 -15.02
CA ASN A 111 -3.16 -7.07 -16.31
C ASN A 111 -3.23 -5.58 -16.64
N MET A 112 -4.39 -4.94 -16.47
CA MET A 112 -4.55 -3.50 -16.68
C MET A 112 -3.68 -2.66 -15.74
N ILE A 113 -3.55 -3.06 -14.47
CA ILE A 113 -2.64 -2.43 -13.50
C ILE A 113 -1.18 -2.56 -13.95
N ASN A 114 -0.78 -3.77 -14.36
CA ASN A 114 0.57 -4.03 -14.84
C ASN A 114 0.87 -3.21 -16.09
N ASP A 115 -0.08 -3.12 -17.02
CA ASP A 115 0.07 -2.37 -18.26
C ASP A 115 0.05 -0.86 -18.01
N TYR A 116 -0.76 -0.35 -17.08
CA TYR A 116 -0.71 1.05 -16.65
C TYR A 116 0.66 1.40 -16.05
N SER A 117 1.22 0.54 -15.20
CA SER A 117 2.57 0.71 -14.66
C SER A 117 3.63 0.77 -15.76
N LYS A 118 3.55 -0.14 -16.75
CA LYS A 118 4.45 -0.16 -17.92
C LYS A 118 4.27 1.09 -18.79
N LEU A 119 3.05 1.47 -19.13
CA LEU A 119 2.74 2.64 -19.96
C LEU A 119 3.20 3.94 -19.30
N ARG A 120 2.98 4.09 -17.99
CA ARG A 120 3.51 5.21 -17.21
C ARG A 120 5.03 5.23 -17.22
N SER A 121 5.68 4.07 -17.09
CA SER A 121 7.15 3.98 -17.18
C SER A 121 7.70 4.33 -18.58
N ALA A 122 6.98 3.97 -19.65
CA ALA A 122 7.36 4.27 -21.02
C ALA A 122 7.14 5.75 -21.38
N LEU A 123 6.03 6.35 -20.94
CA LEU A 123 5.69 7.75 -21.22
C LEU A 123 6.57 8.74 -20.45
N THR A 124 6.91 8.41 -19.20
CA THR A 124 7.67 9.31 -18.32
C THR A 124 9.17 9.20 -18.54
N GLY A 125 9.66 8.15 -19.25
CA GLY A 125 11.08 7.81 -19.39
C GLY A 125 11.76 7.40 -18.07
N GLN A 126 11.12 7.71 -16.94
CA GLN A 126 11.42 7.22 -15.62
C GLN A 126 10.83 5.82 -15.50
N VAL A 127 11.69 4.82 -15.71
CA VAL A 127 11.48 3.53 -15.06
C VAL A 127 11.43 3.85 -13.56
N GLU A 128 10.24 3.94 -12.96
CA GLU A 128 10.09 3.67 -11.53
C GLU A 128 10.49 2.21 -11.37
N ARG A 129 11.80 1.95 -11.45
CA ARG A 129 12.36 0.84 -10.74
C ARG A 129 11.88 1.11 -9.33
N VAL A 130 11.18 0.15 -8.75
CA VAL A 130 10.94 0.10 -7.32
C VAL A 130 12.31 -0.11 -6.67
N GLN A 131 13.24 0.82 -6.87
CA GLN A 131 14.50 0.87 -6.14
C GLN A 131 14.01 1.32 -4.79
N GLY A 132 13.97 0.37 -3.85
CA GLY A 132 13.88 0.72 -2.45
C GLY A 132 14.91 1.81 -2.13
N PRO A 133 14.70 2.56 -1.03
CA PRO A 133 15.65 3.60 -0.65
C PRO A 133 17.09 3.06 -0.67
N THR A 134 18.02 3.86 -1.17
CA THR A 134 19.44 3.47 -1.18
C THR A 134 19.95 3.32 0.26
N PHE A 135 21.07 2.63 0.46
CA PHE A 135 21.69 2.51 1.78
C PHE A 135 21.90 3.88 2.44
N ALA A 136 22.34 4.88 1.65
CA ALA A 136 22.51 6.24 2.13
C ALA A 136 21.18 6.88 2.59
N GLU A 137 20.09 6.68 1.85
CA GLU A 137 18.77 7.19 2.25
C GLU A 137 18.24 6.51 3.50
N VAL A 138 18.39 5.19 3.60
CA VAL A 138 18.00 4.42 4.80
C VAL A 138 18.79 4.90 6.01
N TYR A 139 20.10 5.11 5.86
CA TYR A 139 20.94 5.67 6.92
C TYR A 139 20.46 7.06 7.36
N LYS A 140 20.16 7.97 6.41
CA LYS A 140 19.65 9.32 6.75
C LYS A 140 18.35 9.25 7.54
N ARG A 141 17.41 8.38 7.13
CA ARG A 141 16.15 8.16 7.85
C ARG A 141 16.40 7.62 9.27
N PHE A 142 17.27 6.63 9.41
CA PHE A 142 17.68 6.09 10.71
C PHE A 142 18.32 7.17 11.59
N TYR A 143 19.26 7.94 11.04
CA TYR A 143 19.99 8.96 11.78
C TYR A 143 19.05 10.05 12.28
N ASN A 144 18.13 10.51 11.42
CA ASN A 144 17.11 11.49 11.81
C ASN A 144 16.20 10.92 12.90
N TRP A 145 15.64 9.72 12.70
CA TRP A 145 14.78 9.08 13.69
C TRP A 145 15.47 8.89 15.06
N LYS A 146 16.74 8.46 15.07
CA LYS A 146 17.48 8.14 16.30
C LYS A 146 18.07 9.37 16.99
N TYR A 147 18.61 10.33 16.25
CA TYR A 147 19.41 11.41 16.82
C TYR A 147 18.75 12.80 16.71
N VAL A 148 17.75 12.98 15.84
CA VAL A 148 17.10 14.29 15.60
C VAL A 148 15.68 14.29 16.14
N SER A 149 14.84 13.32 15.73
CA SER A 149 13.42 13.24 16.10
C SER A 149 13.17 12.52 17.43
N SER A 150 14.19 11.90 18.02
CA SER A 150 14.05 11.14 19.27
C SER A 150 14.00 12.08 20.48
N LYS A 151 13.13 11.77 21.45
CA LYS A 151 13.07 12.49 22.75
C LYS A 151 14.35 12.33 23.58
N LYS A 152 15.17 11.33 23.30
CA LYS A 152 16.42 11.04 24.01
C LYS A 152 17.55 11.86 23.40
N MET A 153 18.22 12.68 24.20
CA MET A 153 19.46 13.33 23.79
C MET A 153 20.62 12.35 23.89
N TYR A 154 21.19 12.00 22.75
CA TYR A 154 22.40 11.18 22.66
C TYR A 154 23.65 12.06 22.70
N SER A 155 24.75 11.51 23.23
CA SER A 155 26.04 12.18 23.27
C SER A 155 26.61 12.45 21.87
N GLU A 156 27.44 13.48 21.75
CA GLU A 156 28.15 13.78 20.50
C GLU A 156 29.11 12.65 20.09
N SER A 157 29.71 11.95 21.05
CA SER A 157 30.51 10.76 20.78
C SER A 157 29.72 9.69 20.04
N SER A 158 28.48 9.40 20.48
CA SER A 158 27.62 8.41 19.83
C SER A 158 27.24 8.81 18.39
N LYS A 159 26.92 10.09 18.19
CA LYS A 159 26.61 10.64 16.85
C LYS A 159 27.83 10.53 15.92
N SER A 160 29.01 10.89 16.43
CA SER A 160 30.27 10.85 15.68
C SER A 160 30.61 9.41 15.27
N SER A 161 30.49 8.44 16.17
CA SER A 161 30.69 7.02 15.87
C SER A 161 29.75 6.53 14.76
N ALA A 162 28.47 6.88 14.82
CA ALA A 162 27.50 6.50 13.78
C ALA A 162 27.81 7.15 12.42
N LYS A 163 28.33 8.38 12.39
CA LYS A 163 28.78 9.04 11.15
C LYS A 163 30.06 8.41 10.60
N ALA A 164 31.01 8.06 11.47
CA ALA A 164 32.25 7.40 11.07
C ALA A 164 31.96 6.02 10.46
N ALA A 165 31.11 5.21 11.09
CA ALA A 165 30.71 3.91 10.56
C ALA A 165 30.05 4.05 9.17
N PHE A 166 29.16 5.03 8.99
CA PHE A 166 28.55 5.29 7.69
C PHE A 166 29.58 5.66 6.61
N LYS A 167 30.57 6.50 6.94
CA LYS A 167 31.65 6.86 6.01
C LYS A 167 32.47 5.65 5.59
N ASN A 168 32.71 4.70 6.49
CA ASN A 168 33.45 3.47 6.16
C ASN A 168 32.66 2.58 5.17
N CYS A 169 31.32 2.60 5.23
CA CYS A 169 30.45 1.91 4.28
C CYS A 169 30.24 2.64 2.95
N ALA A 170 31.18 3.50 2.50
CA ALA A 170 31.01 4.33 1.30
C ALA A 170 30.64 3.53 0.04
N ALA A 171 31.19 2.31 -0.10
CA ALA A 171 30.92 1.42 -1.23
C ALA A 171 29.42 1.03 -1.36
N LEU A 172 28.66 1.08 -0.28
CA LEU A 172 27.25 0.70 -0.26
C LEU A 172 26.29 1.87 -0.48
N HIS A 173 26.77 3.13 -0.43
CA HIS A 173 25.91 4.32 -0.34
C HIS A 173 24.87 4.42 -1.47
N ASP A 174 25.29 4.12 -2.69
CA ASP A 174 24.46 4.19 -3.90
C ASP A 174 23.72 2.88 -4.19
N GLN A 175 23.97 1.82 -3.41
CA GLN A 175 23.28 0.54 -3.58
C GLN A 175 21.88 0.58 -2.97
N ILE A 176 20.96 -0.16 -3.59
CA ILE A 176 19.59 -0.31 -3.11
C ILE A 176 19.62 -1.16 -1.86
N PHE A 177 19.07 -0.65 -0.74
CA PHE A 177 19.16 -1.35 0.54
C PHE A 177 18.51 -2.74 0.51
N ALA A 178 17.43 -2.92 -0.28
CA ALA A 178 16.74 -4.18 -0.44
C ALA A 178 17.56 -5.25 -1.22
N ASP A 179 18.54 -4.81 -2.01
CA ASP A 179 19.36 -5.70 -2.84
C ASP A 179 20.66 -6.13 -2.16
N LEU A 180 21.01 -5.50 -1.03
CA LEU A 180 22.22 -5.82 -0.26
C LEU A 180 22.19 -7.26 0.25
N ARG A 181 23.25 -8.01 -0.06
CA ARG A 181 23.43 -9.38 0.40
C ARG A 181 24.55 -9.48 1.42
N TYR A 182 24.66 -10.66 2.02
CA TYR A 182 25.72 -10.99 2.97
C TYR A 182 27.13 -10.69 2.42
N SER A 183 27.40 -11.04 1.15
CA SER A 183 28.70 -10.79 0.51
C SER A 183 29.06 -9.30 0.48
N ASP A 184 28.08 -8.43 0.21
CA ASP A 184 28.29 -7.00 0.06
C ASP A 184 28.57 -6.36 1.42
N LEU A 185 27.94 -6.86 2.48
CA LEU A 185 28.17 -6.42 3.85
C LEU A 185 29.52 -6.91 4.39
N GLN A 186 29.91 -8.14 4.09
CA GLN A 186 31.20 -8.71 4.50
C GLN A 186 32.37 -7.96 3.85
N ALA A 187 32.26 -7.62 2.57
CA ALA A 187 33.30 -6.89 1.83
C ALA A 187 33.61 -5.49 2.39
N VAL A 188 32.75 -4.93 3.24
CA VAL A 188 32.97 -3.64 3.90
C VAL A 188 33.65 -3.79 5.27
N ILE A 189 33.62 -4.99 5.84
CA ILE A 189 34.15 -5.29 7.18
C ILE A 189 35.53 -5.95 7.11
N ASP A 190 35.78 -6.75 6.07
CA ASP A 190 37.10 -7.33 5.74
C ASP A 190 38.11 -6.24 5.33
#